data_AF-B1GAW6-F1
#
_entry.id   AF-B1GAW6-F1
#
_cell.length_a   1.000
_cell.length_b   1.000
_cell.length_c   1.000
_cell.angle_alpha   90.00
_cell.angle_beta   90.00
_cell.angle_gamma   90.00
#
_symmetry.space_group_name_H-M   'P 1'
#
loop_
_entity.id
_entity.type
_entity.pdbx_description
1 polymer ?
#
loop_
_entity_poly.entity_id
_entity_poly.type
_entity_poly.pdbx_seq_one_letter_code
_entity_poly.pdbx_strand_id
1 'polypeptide(L)'
;MSRISDTRIRTRQAAARLLAAGRAAHELTVDLIYAEIRQGSRTTINDELKLWKDEQIRVDALNAALPPAVANAMLSVWALAVEQGEELFAQRGEELEKLTSAAVERASSQEVTNAELQAEIRVLCARSEDLQARLDTALAERATTQLERDNARREAQAASAARDALQARLDTSLRAIQTDHLHELETLRAAQMEHEDALRSTVDQAMFRLEGVQKHVMLQAEQARDAQRRVEAELSKCRQRNDRLAEQIQQVSADAGEHRRLAEKYESQLGGAISEARDLRRDRDDLSRQVGLLQGQLAAKKEHASPRRPRRTVQKI
;
A
#
# COMPACT_ATOMS: atom_id res chain seq x y z
N MET A 1 -112.05 34.22 -37.89
CA MET A 1 -111.55 35.59 -38.07
C MET A 1 -111.71 35.98 -39.53
N SER A 2 -112.73 36.79 -39.83
CA SER A 2 -113.05 37.23 -41.20
C SER A 2 -111.88 38.09 -41.70
N ARG A 3 -111.18 37.63 -42.74
CA ARG A 3 -110.18 38.45 -43.44
C ARG A 3 -110.93 39.60 -44.09
N ILE A 4 -111.01 40.73 -43.39
CA ILE A 4 -111.63 41.94 -43.91
C ILE A 4 -110.79 42.32 -45.14
N SER A 5 -111.35 42.15 -46.33
CA SER A 5 -110.69 42.56 -47.56
C SER A 5 -110.33 44.05 -47.43
N ASP A 6 -109.11 44.41 -47.81
CA ASP A 6 -108.61 45.80 -47.83
C ASP A 6 -109.65 46.73 -48.50
N THR A 7 -110.36 46.23 -49.52
CA THR A 7 -111.47 46.92 -50.18
C THR A 7 -112.63 47.28 -49.24
N ARG A 8 -113.04 46.40 -48.32
CA ARG A 8 -114.15 46.66 -47.37
C ARG A 8 -113.76 47.72 -46.35
N ILE A 9 -112.54 47.63 -45.79
CA ILE A 9 -112.01 48.64 -44.86
C ILE A 9 -111.93 50.00 -45.55
N ARG A 10 -111.32 50.05 -46.74
CA ARG A 10 -111.18 51.28 -47.51
C ARG A 10 -112.52 51.87 -47.93
N THR A 11 -113.50 51.03 -48.29
CA THR A 11 -114.88 51.46 -48.61
C THR A 11 -115.50 52.20 -47.42
N ARG A 12 -115.43 51.63 -46.20
CA ARG A 12 -115.92 52.28 -44.97
C ARG A 12 -115.16 53.57 -44.65
N GLN A 13 -113.83 53.56 -44.77
CA GLN A 13 -113.00 54.76 -44.53
C GLN A 13 -113.31 55.87 -45.53
N ALA A 14 -113.47 55.56 -46.81
CA ALA A 14 -113.84 56.51 -47.85
C ALA A 14 -115.24 57.10 -47.59
N ALA A 15 -116.22 56.25 -47.28
CA ALA A 15 -117.57 56.70 -46.93
C ALA A 15 -117.57 57.64 -45.71
N ALA A 16 -116.82 57.28 -44.66
CA ALA A 16 -116.67 58.12 -43.47
C ALA A 16 -115.98 59.46 -43.76
N ARG A 17 -114.92 59.48 -44.57
CA ARG A 17 -114.25 60.73 -45.00
C ARG A 17 -115.17 61.63 -45.81
N LEU A 18 -115.95 61.07 -46.73
CA LEU A 18 -116.87 61.83 -47.56
C LEU A 18 -118.04 62.39 -46.77
N LEU A 19 -118.53 61.66 -45.77
CA LEU A 19 -119.52 62.16 -44.82
C LEU A 19 -118.94 63.28 -43.94
N ALA A 20 -117.70 63.12 -43.44
CA ALA A 20 -117.00 64.16 -42.69
C ALA A 20 -116.70 65.42 -43.53
N ALA A 21 -116.53 65.27 -44.85
CA ALA A 21 -116.40 66.38 -45.79
C ALA A 21 -117.73 67.10 -46.10
N GLY A 22 -118.83 66.72 -45.44
CA GLY A 22 -120.12 67.41 -45.50
C GLY A 22 -121.14 66.80 -46.48
N ARG A 23 -120.87 65.63 -47.08
CA ARG A 23 -121.86 64.93 -47.92
C ARG A 23 -122.84 64.13 -47.07
N ALA A 24 -124.11 64.11 -47.46
CA ALA A 24 -125.11 63.33 -46.73
C ALA A 24 -124.99 61.83 -47.04
N ALA A 25 -125.30 60.97 -46.07
CA ALA A 25 -125.18 59.50 -46.23
C ALA A 25 -126.00 58.94 -47.40
N HIS A 26 -127.13 59.57 -47.74
CA HIS A 26 -127.98 59.16 -48.87
C HIS A 26 -127.36 59.51 -50.24
N GLU A 27 -126.49 60.52 -50.30
CA GLU A 27 -125.83 60.98 -51.54
C GLU A 27 -124.60 60.15 -51.91
N LEU A 28 -124.09 59.33 -50.99
CA LEU A 28 -122.95 58.45 -51.25
C LEU A 28 -123.37 57.32 -52.18
N THR A 29 -122.87 57.32 -53.41
CA THR A 29 -123.12 56.28 -54.42
C THR A 29 -121.91 55.38 -54.60
N VAL A 30 -122.14 54.20 -55.18
CA VAL A 30 -121.07 53.23 -55.49
C VAL A 30 -119.98 53.88 -56.37
N ASP A 31 -120.36 54.68 -57.36
CA ASP A 31 -119.41 55.33 -58.25
C ASP A 31 -118.60 56.43 -57.56
N LEU A 32 -119.20 57.13 -56.58
CA LEU A 32 -118.50 58.12 -55.77
C LEU A 32 -117.42 57.45 -54.89
N ILE A 33 -117.77 56.34 -54.25
CA ILE A 33 -116.81 55.56 -53.46
C ILE A 33 -115.74 54.92 -54.35
N TYR A 34 -116.16 54.38 -55.49
CA TYR A 34 -115.23 53.81 -56.46
C TYR A 34 -114.25 54.86 -57.01
N ALA A 35 -114.69 56.12 -57.19
CA ALA A 35 -113.80 57.21 -57.58
C ALA A 35 -112.73 57.53 -56.53
N GLU A 36 -113.06 57.36 -55.24
CA GLU A 36 -112.18 57.63 -54.10
C GLU A 36 -111.15 56.50 -53.87
N ILE A 37 -111.60 55.24 -53.87
CA ILE A 37 -110.72 54.10 -53.57
C ILE A 37 -110.09 53.47 -54.83
N ARG A 38 -110.69 53.68 -56.02
CA ARG A 38 -110.28 53.18 -57.34
C ARG A 38 -109.94 51.69 -57.41
N GLN A 39 -110.50 50.90 -56.49
CA GLN A 39 -110.14 49.51 -56.25
C GLN A 39 -111.37 48.73 -55.79
N GLY A 40 -111.48 47.47 -56.21
CA GLY A 40 -112.54 46.56 -55.78
C GLY A 40 -113.70 46.42 -56.77
N SER A 41 -114.55 45.42 -56.56
CA SER A 41 -115.76 45.25 -57.37
C SER A 41 -116.84 46.23 -56.92
N ARG A 42 -117.58 46.81 -57.88
CA ARG A 42 -118.77 47.63 -57.62
C ARG A 42 -119.82 46.91 -56.77
N THR A 43 -119.93 45.58 -56.89
CA THR A 43 -120.84 44.78 -56.05
C THR A 43 -120.43 44.78 -54.58
N THR A 44 -119.15 44.52 -54.30
CA THR A 44 -118.61 44.54 -52.93
C THR A 44 -118.69 45.93 -52.31
N ILE A 45 -118.45 46.98 -53.10
CA ILE A 45 -118.61 48.37 -52.64
C ILE A 45 -120.08 48.66 -52.33
N ASN A 46 -121.01 48.23 -53.17
CA ASN A 46 -122.44 48.42 -52.95
C ASN A 46 -122.93 47.73 -51.67
N ASP A 47 -122.55 46.46 -51.47
CA ASP A 47 -122.96 45.68 -50.31
C ASP A 47 -122.39 46.28 -49.01
N GLU A 48 -121.11 46.64 -49.00
CA GLU A 48 -120.47 47.25 -47.83
C GLU A 48 -120.98 48.67 -47.57
N LEU A 49 -121.27 49.45 -48.61
CA LEU A 49 -121.85 50.78 -48.48
C LEU A 49 -123.29 50.71 -47.94
N LYS A 50 -124.09 49.72 -48.34
CA LYS A 50 -125.42 49.47 -47.75
C LYS A 50 -125.29 49.16 -46.26
N LEU A 51 -124.42 48.21 -45.89
CA LEU A 51 -124.17 47.87 -44.49
C LEU A 51 -123.71 49.07 -43.68
N TRP A 52 -122.77 49.86 -44.21
CA TRP A 52 -122.30 51.08 -43.55
C TRP A 52 -123.41 52.11 -43.40
N LYS A 53 -124.27 52.31 -44.40
CA LYS A 53 -125.44 53.22 -44.29
C LYS A 53 -126.44 52.73 -43.24
N ASP A 54 -126.71 51.43 -43.19
CA ASP A 54 -127.58 50.83 -42.17
C ASP A 54 -126.98 50.94 -40.75
N GLU A 55 -125.65 50.88 -40.64
CA GLU A 55 -124.92 51.20 -39.41
C GLU A 55 -125.05 52.68 -39.06
N GLN A 56 -124.90 53.61 -40.01
CA GLN A 56 -125.10 55.05 -39.77
C GLN A 56 -126.52 55.37 -39.31
N ILE A 57 -127.55 54.83 -39.96
CA ILE A 57 -128.94 55.03 -39.56
C ILE A 57 -129.18 54.54 -38.12
N ARG A 58 -128.58 53.40 -37.75
CA ARG A 58 -128.67 52.89 -36.37
C ARG A 58 -127.93 53.78 -35.38
N VAL A 59 -126.76 54.29 -35.73
CA VAL A 59 -125.99 55.24 -34.90
C VAL A 59 -126.75 56.55 -34.74
N ASP A 60 -127.31 57.09 -35.81
CA ASP A 60 -128.12 58.32 -35.80
C ASP A 60 -129.38 58.14 -34.95
N ALA A 61 -130.06 56.99 -35.06
CA ALA A 61 -131.22 56.66 -34.22
C ALA A 61 -130.84 56.52 -32.75
N LEU A 62 -129.70 55.91 -32.43
CA LEU A 62 -129.20 55.78 -31.07
C LEU A 62 -128.82 57.16 -30.48
N ASN A 63 -128.14 57.99 -31.27
CA ASN A 63 -127.77 59.36 -30.91
C ASN A 63 -129.01 60.23 -30.69
N ALA A 64 -130.06 60.07 -31.51
CA ALA A 64 -131.33 60.78 -31.34
C ALA A 64 -132.13 60.28 -30.12
N ALA A 65 -131.98 59.01 -29.73
CA ALA A 65 -132.65 58.42 -28.57
C ALA A 65 -131.98 58.78 -27.23
N LEU A 66 -130.70 59.12 -27.25
CA LEU A 66 -129.95 59.54 -26.07
C LEU A 66 -130.16 61.03 -25.81
N PRO A 67 -130.60 61.44 -24.60
CA PRO A 67 -130.58 62.84 -24.22
C PRO A 67 -129.17 63.41 -24.39
N PRO A 68 -129.00 64.62 -24.96
CA PRO A 68 -127.69 65.21 -25.22
C PRO A 68 -126.77 65.24 -23.98
N ALA A 69 -127.36 65.44 -22.79
CA ALA A 69 -126.63 65.40 -21.52
C ALA A 69 -126.00 64.03 -21.21
N VAL A 70 -126.69 62.94 -21.54
CA VAL A 70 -126.21 61.56 -21.31
C VAL A 70 -125.14 61.19 -22.33
N ALA A 71 -125.34 61.54 -23.60
CA ALA A 71 -124.34 61.31 -24.65
C ALA A 71 -123.04 62.07 -24.35
N ASN A 72 -123.13 63.34 -23.94
CA ASN A 72 -121.98 64.14 -23.51
C ASN A 72 -121.30 63.52 -22.29
N ALA A 73 -122.05 63.08 -21.28
CA ALA A 73 -121.47 62.42 -20.11
C ALA A 73 -120.73 61.12 -20.47
N MET A 74 -121.28 60.29 -21.36
CA MET A 74 -120.62 59.06 -21.83
C MET A 74 -119.33 59.37 -22.59
N LEU A 75 -119.34 60.36 -23.48
CA LEU A 75 -118.15 60.79 -24.21
C LEU A 75 -117.09 61.37 -23.27
N SER A 76 -117.49 62.16 -22.27
CA SER A 76 -116.57 62.70 -21.26
C SER A 76 -115.96 61.61 -20.38
N VAL A 77 -116.76 60.62 -19.95
CA VAL A 77 -116.25 59.47 -19.17
C VAL A 77 -115.29 58.62 -20.01
N TRP A 78 -115.62 58.40 -21.29
CA TRP A 78 -114.73 57.69 -22.20
C TRP A 78 -113.42 58.45 -22.44
N ALA A 79 -113.49 59.76 -22.69
CA ALA A 79 -112.31 60.60 -22.86
C ALA A 79 -111.41 60.56 -21.61
N LEU A 80 -112.00 60.68 -20.42
CA LEU A 80 -111.27 60.56 -19.16
C LEU A 80 -110.64 59.17 -18.97
N ALA A 81 -111.36 58.10 -19.32
CA ALA A 81 -110.83 56.74 -19.22
C ALA A 81 -109.66 56.48 -20.19
N VAL A 82 -109.71 57.09 -21.39
CA VAL A 82 -108.60 57.04 -22.35
C VAL A 82 -107.41 57.83 -21.81
N GLU A 83 -107.62 59.05 -21.33
CA GLU A 83 -106.56 59.89 -20.73
C GLU A 83 -105.88 59.18 -19.55
N GLN A 84 -106.67 58.65 -18.61
CA GLN A 84 -106.14 57.87 -17.48
C GLN A 84 -105.44 56.58 -17.93
N GLY A 85 -105.95 55.92 -18.98
CA GLY A 85 -105.33 54.73 -19.56
C GLY A 85 -103.97 55.03 -20.20
N GLU A 86 -103.86 56.13 -20.93
CA GLU A 86 -102.62 56.62 -21.55
C GLU A 86 -101.60 57.02 -20.48
N GLU A 87 -102.02 57.74 -19.44
CA GLU A 87 -101.16 58.09 -18.30
C GLU A 87 -100.62 56.85 -17.58
N LEU A 88 -101.49 55.89 -17.25
CA LEU A 88 -101.07 54.64 -16.60
C LEU A 88 -100.16 53.81 -17.51
N PHE A 89 -100.46 53.76 -18.81
CA PHE A 89 -99.62 53.05 -19.78
C PHE A 89 -98.23 53.69 -19.89
N ALA A 90 -98.14 55.03 -19.93
CA ALA A 90 -96.89 55.76 -19.93
C ALA A 90 -96.09 55.50 -18.64
N GLN A 91 -96.73 55.58 -17.46
CA GLN A 91 -96.11 55.29 -16.17
C GLN A 91 -95.55 53.86 -16.11
N ARG A 92 -96.33 52.86 -16.55
CA ARG A 92 -95.87 51.47 -16.60
C ARG A 92 -94.77 51.25 -17.64
N GLY A 93 -94.83 51.95 -18.76
CA GLY A 93 -93.77 51.98 -19.77
C GLY A 93 -92.45 52.46 -19.18
N GLU A 94 -92.46 53.59 -18.48
CA GLU A 94 -91.27 54.13 -17.81
C GLU A 94 -90.75 53.22 -16.69
N GLU A 95 -91.64 52.64 -15.88
CA GLU A 95 -91.26 51.69 -14.83
C GLU A 95 -90.56 50.46 -15.42
N LEU A 96 -91.11 49.88 -16.49
CA LEU A 96 -90.51 48.75 -17.18
C LEU A 96 -89.18 49.12 -17.82
N GLU A 97 -89.08 50.29 -18.47
CA GLU A 97 -87.83 50.76 -19.04
C GLU A 97 -86.74 50.90 -17.96
N LYS A 98 -87.06 51.52 -16.82
CA LYS A 98 -86.15 51.61 -15.65
C LYS A 98 -85.75 50.24 -15.10
N LEU A 99 -86.67 49.29 -15.03
CA LEU A 99 -86.36 47.93 -14.57
C LEU A 99 -85.47 47.19 -15.57
N THR A 100 -85.72 47.33 -16.87
CA THR A 100 -84.90 46.71 -17.91
C THR A 100 -83.51 47.31 -17.97
N SER A 101 -83.35 48.63 -17.88
CA SER A 101 -82.03 49.27 -17.84
C SER A 101 -81.24 48.83 -16.61
N ALA A 102 -81.86 48.82 -15.43
CA ALA A 102 -81.22 48.33 -14.21
C ALA A 102 -80.86 46.84 -14.29
N ALA A 103 -81.67 46.00 -14.95
CA ALA A 103 -81.35 44.59 -15.16
C ALA A 103 -80.17 44.40 -16.12
N VAL A 104 -80.11 45.18 -17.21
CA VAL A 104 -79.00 45.16 -18.17
C VAL A 104 -77.69 45.63 -17.53
N GLU A 105 -77.72 46.69 -16.72
CA GLU A 105 -76.55 47.16 -15.97
C GLU A 105 -76.04 46.10 -14.97
N ARG A 106 -76.95 45.42 -14.25
CA ARG A 106 -76.56 44.32 -13.37
C ARG A 106 -75.96 43.16 -14.16
N ALA A 107 -76.59 42.75 -15.26
CA ALA A 107 -76.09 41.67 -16.11
C ALA A 107 -74.70 41.98 -16.67
N SER A 108 -74.47 43.18 -17.19
CA SER A 108 -73.16 43.59 -17.71
C SER A 108 -72.09 43.64 -16.60
N SER A 109 -72.43 44.14 -15.40
CA SER A 109 -71.50 44.11 -14.26
C SER A 109 -71.14 42.68 -13.82
N GLN A 110 -72.10 41.75 -13.89
CA GLN A 110 -71.87 40.33 -13.62
C GLN A 110 -71.04 39.65 -14.71
N GLU A 111 -71.20 40.01 -15.98
CA GLU A 111 -70.38 39.50 -17.07
C GLU A 111 -68.92 39.92 -16.92
N VAL A 112 -68.66 41.18 -16.54
CA VAL A 112 -67.30 41.68 -16.29
C VAL A 112 -66.65 40.92 -15.13
N THR A 113 -67.33 40.82 -13.98
CA THR A 113 -66.80 40.10 -12.82
C THR A 113 -66.59 38.61 -13.09
N ASN A 114 -67.48 37.96 -13.85
CA ASN A 114 -67.28 36.58 -14.29
C ASN A 114 -66.06 36.44 -15.22
N ALA A 115 -65.85 37.38 -16.14
CA ALA A 115 -64.68 37.37 -17.02
C ALA A 115 -63.37 37.54 -16.22
N GLU A 116 -63.36 38.42 -15.22
CA GLU A 116 -62.23 38.62 -14.31
C GLU A 116 -61.91 37.36 -13.49
N LEU A 117 -62.93 36.74 -12.88
CA LEU A 117 -62.78 35.49 -12.13
C LEU A 117 -62.30 34.34 -13.03
N GLN A 118 -62.81 34.24 -14.27
CA GLN A 118 -62.33 33.24 -15.23
C GLN A 118 -60.86 33.48 -15.62
N ALA A 119 -60.44 34.73 -15.76
CA ALA A 119 -59.05 35.07 -16.03
C ALA A 119 -58.16 34.68 -14.82
N GLU A 120 -58.59 34.97 -13.59
CA GLU A 120 -57.87 34.60 -12.38
C GLU A 120 -57.74 33.07 -12.24
N ILE A 121 -58.81 32.31 -12.48
CA ILE A 121 -58.78 30.85 -12.48
C ILE A 121 -57.77 30.32 -13.50
N ARG A 122 -57.74 30.86 -14.72
CA ARG A 122 -56.76 30.45 -15.75
C ARG A 122 -55.32 30.69 -15.29
N VAL A 123 -55.05 31.84 -14.66
CA VAL A 123 -53.72 32.18 -14.12
C VAL A 123 -53.34 31.22 -12.99
N LEU A 124 -54.26 30.94 -12.07
CA LEU A 124 -54.02 30.02 -10.95
C LEU A 124 -53.80 28.58 -11.43
N CYS A 125 -54.56 28.10 -12.42
CA CYS A 125 -54.36 26.79 -13.03
C CYS A 125 -52.98 26.70 -13.68
N ALA A 126 -52.60 27.68 -14.51
CA ALA A 126 -51.28 27.70 -15.14
C ALA A 126 -50.13 27.74 -14.11
N ARG A 127 -50.30 28.48 -13.02
CA ARG A 127 -49.32 28.51 -11.91
C ARG A 127 -49.24 27.17 -11.19
N SER A 128 -50.38 26.50 -10.97
CA SER A 128 -50.41 25.19 -10.34
C SER A 128 -49.70 24.14 -11.21
N GLU A 129 -49.90 24.18 -12.52
CA GLU A 129 -49.23 23.30 -13.48
C GLU A 129 -47.71 23.53 -13.51
N ASP A 130 -47.26 24.80 -13.53
CA ASP A 130 -45.83 25.15 -13.47
C ASP A 130 -45.18 24.69 -12.16
N LEU A 131 -45.85 24.90 -11.01
CA LEU A 131 -45.33 24.41 -9.72
C LEU A 131 -45.27 22.89 -9.66
N GLN A 132 -46.26 22.19 -10.22
CA GLN A 132 -46.26 20.74 -10.29
C GLN A 132 -45.11 20.22 -11.17
N ALA A 133 -44.90 20.82 -12.35
CA ALA A 133 -43.80 20.44 -13.23
C ALA A 133 -42.42 20.66 -12.57
N ARG A 134 -42.25 21.77 -11.82
CA ARG A 134 -41.03 22.04 -11.05
C ARG A 134 -40.82 21.04 -9.92
N LEU A 135 -41.90 20.67 -9.22
CA LEU A 135 -41.84 19.65 -8.17
C LEU A 135 -41.43 18.29 -8.75
N ASP A 136 -42.03 17.87 -9.85
CA ASP A 136 -41.72 16.60 -10.51
C ASP A 136 -40.25 16.57 -10.98
N THR A 137 -39.76 17.68 -11.55
CA THR A 137 -38.36 17.84 -11.95
C THR A 137 -37.42 17.74 -10.74
N ALA A 138 -37.71 18.46 -9.65
CA ALA A 138 -36.89 18.42 -8.44
C ALA A 138 -36.89 17.02 -7.77
N LEU A 139 -38.01 16.30 -7.83
CA LEU A 139 -38.09 14.91 -7.35
C LEU A 139 -37.24 13.96 -8.21
N ALA A 140 -37.26 14.14 -9.54
CA ALA A 140 -36.41 13.37 -10.45
C ALA A 140 -34.92 13.62 -10.19
N GLU A 141 -34.50 14.89 -10.07
CA GLU A 141 -33.12 15.27 -9.72
C GLU A 141 -32.70 14.74 -8.34
N ARG A 142 -33.61 14.74 -7.37
CA ARG A 142 -33.34 14.15 -6.05
C ARG A 142 -33.15 12.64 -6.14
N ALA A 143 -33.92 11.95 -6.98
CA ALA A 143 -33.78 10.51 -7.17
C ALA A 143 -32.46 10.15 -7.86
N THR A 144 -32.04 10.90 -8.88
CA THR A 144 -30.76 10.68 -9.57
C THR A 144 -29.57 10.94 -8.63
N THR A 145 -29.57 12.07 -7.93
CA THR A 145 -28.50 12.40 -6.97
C THR A 145 -28.43 11.40 -5.81
N GLN A 146 -29.57 10.85 -5.37
CA GLN A 146 -29.59 9.80 -4.35
C GLN A 146 -28.94 8.51 -4.87
N LEU A 147 -29.27 8.10 -6.10
CA LEU A 147 -28.68 6.93 -6.73
C LEU A 147 -27.18 7.07 -6.95
N GLU A 148 -26.72 8.24 -7.37
CA GLU A 148 -25.29 8.57 -7.49
C GLU A 148 -24.57 8.50 -6.13
N ARG A 149 -25.16 9.07 -5.08
CA ARG A 149 -24.61 8.99 -3.71
C ARG A 149 -24.53 7.54 -3.21
N ASP A 150 -25.57 6.75 -3.46
CA ASP A 150 -25.60 5.34 -3.04
C ASP A 150 -24.55 4.52 -3.79
N ASN A 151 -24.34 4.79 -5.08
CA ASN A 151 -23.27 4.16 -5.87
C ASN A 151 -21.88 4.58 -5.38
N ALA A 152 -21.64 5.88 -5.18
CA ALA A 152 -20.37 6.37 -4.63
C ALA A 152 -20.08 5.79 -3.24
N ARG A 153 -21.11 5.61 -2.41
CA ARG A 153 -20.98 4.95 -1.10
C ARG A 153 -20.60 3.48 -1.23
N ARG A 154 -21.20 2.74 -2.17
CA ARG A 154 -20.84 1.34 -2.44
C ARG A 154 -19.41 1.23 -2.94
N GLU A 155 -18.99 2.11 -3.85
CA GLU A 155 -17.62 2.16 -4.37
C GLU A 155 -16.61 2.46 -3.25
N ALA A 156 -16.90 3.44 -2.39
CA ALA A 156 -16.05 3.75 -1.24
C ALA A 156 -15.95 2.59 -0.25
N GLN A 157 -17.05 1.89 0.01
CA GLN A 157 -17.06 0.68 0.85
C GLN A 157 -16.25 -0.46 0.23
N ALA A 158 -16.39 -0.69 -1.08
CA ALA A 158 -15.61 -1.70 -1.81
C ALA A 158 -14.11 -1.37 -1.81
N ALA A 159 -13.74 -0.10 -2.02
CA ALA A 159 -12.36 0.36 -1.95
C ALA A 159 -11.75 0.20 -0.54
N SER A 160 -12.52 0.52 0.52
CA SER A 160 -12.09 0.28 1.90
C SER A 160 -11.87 -1.21 2.17
N ALA A 161 -12.82 -2.07 1.78
CA ALA A 161 -12.70 -3.51 1.95
C ALA A 161 -11.49 -4.09 1.19
N ALA A 162 -11.23 -3.62 -0.03
CA ALA A 162 -10.07 -4.01 -0.81
C ALA A 162 -8.75 -3.59 -0.14
N ARG A 163 -8.69 -2.37 0.42
CA ARG A 163 -7.53 -1.88 1.17
C ARG A 163 -7.29 -2.73 2.42
N ASP A 164 -8.33 -3.00 3.19
CA ASP A 164 -8.22 -3.78 4.43
C ASP A 164 -7.81 -5.24 4.13
N ALA A 165 -8.31 -5.82 3.04
CA ALA A 165 -7.88 -7.13 2.56
C ALA A 165 -6.41 -7.15 2.12
N LEU A 166 -5.95 -6.10 1.42
CA LEU A 166 -4.55 -5.96 1.03
C LEU A 166 -3.64 -5.80 2.24
N GLN A 167 -4.05 -4.97 3.22
CA GLN A 167 -3.31 -4.80 4.47
C GLN A 167 -3.20 -6.11 5.25
N ALA A 168 -4.30 -6.86 5.39
CA ALA A 168 -4.28 -8.17 6.05
C ALA A 168 -3.35 -9.17 5.35
N ARG A 169 -3.29 -9.15 4.00
CA ARG A 169 -2.35 -9.98 3.23
C ARG A 169 -0.90 -9.57 3.48
N LEU A 170 -0.61 -8.27 3.47
CA LEU A 170 0.73 -7.76 3.75
C LEU A 170 1.17 -8.12 5.17
N ASP A 171 0.32 -7.91 6.17
CA ASP A 171 0.59 -8.27 7.58
C ASP A 171 0.86 -9.77 7.72
N THR A 172 0.08 -10.61 7.03
CA THR A 172 0.29 -12.06 7.04
C THR A 172 1.62 -12.44 6.39
N SER A 173 1.96 -11.86 5.24
CA SER A 173 3.26 -12.11 4.59
C SER A 173 4.45 -11.64 5.43
N LEU A 174 4.31 -10.49 6.10
CA LEU A 174 5.35 -9.92 6.94
C LEU A 174 5.58 -10.81 8.17
N ARG A 175 4.51 -11.31 8.79
CA ARG A 175 4.61 -12.28 9.89
C ARG A 175 5.28 -13.57 9.43
N ALA A 176 4.94 -14.09 8.25
CA ALA A 176 5.58 -15.30 7.71
C ALA A 176 7.09 -15.08 7.50
N ILE A 177 7.50 -13.96 6.89
CA ILE A 177 8.92 -13.62 6.71
C ILE A 177 9.62 -13.47 8.06
N GLN A 178 8.97 -12.85 9.05
CA GLN A 178 9.54 -12.73 10.39
C GLN A 178 9.72 -14.08 11.07
N THR A 179 8.75 -14.99 10.97
CA THR A 179 8.87 -16.34 11.54
C THR A 179 9.95 -17.15 10.84
N ASP A 180 10.04 -17.06 9.51
CA ASP A 180 11.06 -17.75 8.73
C ASP A 180 12.46 -17.23 9.10
N HIS A 181 12.62 -15.90 9.20
CA HIS A 181 13.89 -15.30 9.60
C HIS A 181 14.30 -15.66 11.04
N LEU A 182 13.36 -15.69 11.98
CA LEU A 182 13.64 -16.14 13.35
C LEU A 182 14.10 -17.61 13.36
N HIS A 183 13.45 -18.46 12.57
CA HIS A 183 13.85 -19.85 12.43
C HIS A 183 15.24 -20.00 11.79
N GLU A 184 15.56 -19.23 10.76
CA GLU A 184 16.90 -19.18 10.16
C GLU A 184 17.97 -18.73 11.17
N LEU A 185 17.68 -17.73 12.01
CA LEU A 185 18.59 -17.30 13.07
C LEU A 185 18.81 -18.38 14.13
N GLU A 186 17.76 -19.10 14.52
CA GLU A 186 17.85 -20.21 15.47
C GLU A 186 18.69 -21.37 14.90
N THR A 187 18.46 -21.73 13.63
CA THR A 187 19.23 -22.79 12.96
C THR A 187 20.71 -22.41 12.79
N LEU A 188 21.01 -21.16 12.41
CA LEU A 188 22.39 -20.67 12.34
C LEU A 188 23.07 -20.64 13.71
N ARG A 189 22.36 -20.24 14.77
CA ARG A 189 22.90 -20.26 16.14
C ARG A 189 23.18 -21.69 16.61
N ALA A 190 22.28 -22.63 16.32
CA ALA A 190 22.50 -24.03 16.65
C ALA A 190 23.73 -24.59 15.92
N ALA A 191 23.85 -24.33 14.61
CA ALA A 191 25.02 -24.74 13.82
C ALA A 191 26.34 -24.10 14.32
N GLN A 192 26.30 -22.83 14.75
CA GLN A 192 27.46 -22.18 15.37
C GLN A 192 27.84 -22.83 16.71
N MET A 193 26.87 -23.10 17.59
CA MET A 193 27.12 -23.78 18.85
C MET A 193 27.72 -25.18 18.63
N GLU A 194 27.18 -25.95 17.68
CA GLU A 194 27.74 -27.25 17.30
C GLU A 194 29.18 -27.14 16.78
N HIS A 195 29.46 -26.11 15.96
CA HIS A 195 30.80 -25.87 15.46
C HIS A 195 31.78 -25.45 16.58
N GLU A 196 31.36 -24.58 17.49
CA GLU A 196 32.15 -24.18 18.66
C GLU A 196 32.45 -25.38 19.57
N ASP A 197 31.46 -26.24 19.84
CA ASP A 197 31.65 -27.43 20.66
C ASP A 197 32.58 -28.44 19.98
N ALA A 198 32.47 -28.62 18.67
CA ALA A 198 33.42 -29.41 17.90
C ALA A 198 34.84 -28.84 17.98
N LEU A 199 35.01 -27.52 17.82
CA LEU A 199 36.31 -26.87 17.96
C LEU A 199 36.87 -27.03 19.37
N ARG A 200 36.07 -26.82 20.42
CA ARG A 200 36.49 -27.05 21.81
C ARG A 200 36.96 -28.48 22.02
N SER A 201 36.23 -29.48 21.51
CA SER A 201 36.65 -30.88 21.56
C SER A 201 37.99 -31.14 20.85
N THR A 202 38.22 -30.51 19.68
CA THR A 202 39.52 -30.63 18.99
C THR A 202 40.67 -29.97 19.77
N VAL A 203 40.42 -28.82 20.41
CA VAL A 203 41.40 -28.14 21.28
C VAL A 203 41.70 -29.00 22.50
N ASP A 204 40.70 -29.56 23.18
CA ASP A 204 40.88 -30.47 24.31
C ASP A 204 41.68 -31.72 23.92
N GLN A 205 41.39 -32.29 22.74
CA GLN A 205 42.16 -33.42 22.23
C GLN A 205 43.61 -33.04 21.91
N ALA A 206 43.85 -31.86 21.34
CA ALA A 206 45.19 -31.35 21.07
C ALA A 206 45.95 -31.07 22.37
N MET A 207 45.29 -30.49 23.38
CA MET A 207 45.85 -30.30 24.72
C MET A 207 46.22 -31.63 25.36
N PHE A 208 45.34 -32.63 25.33
CA PHE A 208 45.64 -33.96 25.87
C PHE A 208 46.85 -34.60 25.18
N ARG A 209 46.94 -34.49 23.85
CA ARG A 209 48.11 -34.97 23.09
C ARG A 209 49.38 -34.21 23.48
N LEU A 210 49.30 -32.88 23.61
CA LEU A 210 50.45 -32.05 23.98
C LEU A 210 50.93 -32.33 25.40
N GLU A 211 50.03 -32.49 26.37
CA GLU A 211 50.35 -32.94 27.72
C GLU A 211 50.98 -34.34 27.72
N GLY A 212 50.47 -35.26 26.90
CA GLY A 212 51.05 -36.59 26.71
C GLY A 212 52.48 -36.54 26.16
N VAL A 213 52.70 -35.73 25.11
CA VAL A 213 54.04 -35.47 24.54
C VAL A 213 54.95 -34.81 25.57
N GLN A 214 54.49 -33.80 26.30
CA GLN A 214 55.25 -33.12 27.35
C GLN A 214 55.70 -34.10 28.44
N LYS A 215 54.78 -34.94 28.94
CA LYS A 215 55.10 -36.01 29.92
C LYS A 215 56.14 -36.98 29.37
N HIS A 216 56.00 -37.40 28.11
CA HIS A 216 56.97 -38.30 27.47
C HIS A 216 58.35 -37.65 27.31
N VAL A 217 58.41 -36.39 26.88
CA VAL A 217 59.66 -35.61 26.76
C VAL A 217 60.32 -35.43 28.13
N MET A 218 59.55 -35.14 29.19
CA MET A 218 60.08 -35.09 30.55
C MET A 218 60.68 -36.44 30.98
N LEU A 219 59.97 -37.55 30.74
CA LEU A 219 60.47 -38.89 31.04
C LEU A 219 61.74 -39.22 30.25
N GLN A 220 61.77 -38.92 28.95
CA GLN A 220 62.97 -39.10 28.11
C GLN A 220 64.14 -38.24 28.62
N ALA A 221 63.89 -37.02 29.06
CA ALA A 221 64.92 -36.15 29.65
C ALA A 221 65.46 -36.71 30.97
N GLU A 222 64.61 -37.26 31.84
CA GLU A 222 65.03 -37.96 33.06
C GLU A 222 65.86 -39.21 32.73
N GLN A 223 65.40 -40.04 31.79
CA GLN A 223 66.14 -41.22 31.34
C GLN A 223 67.51 -40.84 30.73
N ALA A 224 67.56 -39.77 29.93
CA ALA A 224 68.80 -39.25 29.37
C ALA A 224 69.74 -38.74 30.46
N ARG A 225 69.23 -38.03 31.48
CA ARG A 225 70.02 -37.60 32.65
C ARG A 225 70.55 -38.77 33.47
N ASP A 226 69.75 -39.82 33.68
CA ASP A 226 70.20 -41.01 34.40
C ASP A 226 71.22 -41.82 33.58
N ALA A 227 71.03 -41.94 32.27
CA ALA A 227 72.03 -42.50 31.37
C ALA A 227 73.33 -41.69 31.39
N GLN A 228 73.24 -40.36 31.37
CA GLN A 228 74.39 -39.46 31.52
C GLN A 228 75.11 -39.68 32.86
N ARG A 229 74.39 -39.72 33.98
CA ARG A 229 74.96 -40.02 35.31
C ARG A 229 75.68 -41.37 35.34
N ARG A 230 75.13 -42.40 34.69
CA ARG A 230 75.79 -43.72 34.58
C ARG A 230 77.07 -43.63 33.76
N VAL A 231 77.05 -42.93 32.63
CA VAL A 231 78.25 -42.70 31.81
C VAL A 231 79.29 -41.89 32.57
N GLU A 232 78.90 -40.85 33.30
CA GLU A 232 79.78 -40.06 34.15
C GLU A 232 80.39 -40.92 35.27
N ALA A 233 79.61 -41.81 35.90
CA ALA A 233 80.09 -42.74 36.91
C ALA A 233 81.11 -43.73 36.31
N GLU A 234 80.82 -44.34 35.16
CA GLU A 234 81.77 -45.23 34.48
C GLU A 234 83.02 -44.48 34.00
N LEU A 235 82.87 -43.25 33.49
CA LEU A 235 84.00 -42.39 33.12
C LEU A 235 84.86 -42.05 34.34
N SER A 236 84.26 -41.78 35.51
CA SER A 236 84.98 -41.53 36.76
C SER A 236 85.76 -42.77 37.21
N LYS A 237 85.20 -43.98 37.10
CA LYS A 237 85.90 -45.24 37.37
C LYS A 237 87.05 -45.47 36.38
N CYS A 238 86.82 -45.23 35.09
CA CYS A 238 87.85 -45.31 34.07
C CYS A 238 88.98 -44.31 34.33
N ARG A 239 88.67 -43.06 34.72
CA ARG A 239 89.66 -42.05 35.14
C ARG A 239 90.46 -42.52 36.35
N GLN A 240 89.80 -42.96 37.43
CA GLN A 240 90.49 -43.53 38.61
C GLN A 240 91.39 -44.72 38.23
N ARG A 241 90.95 -45.58 37.31
CA ARG A 241 91.77 -46.70 36.82
C ARG A 241 92.96 -46.21 35.99
N ASN A 242 92.78 -45.18 35.16
CA ASN A 242 93.85 -44.55 34.40
C ASN A 242 94.86 -43.87 35.32
N ASP A 243 94.41 -43.18 36.37
CA ASP A 243 95.27 -42.56 37.38
C ASP A 243 96.09 -43.63 38.10
N ARG A 244 95.47 -44.74 38.53
CA ARG A 244 96.18 -45.89 39.10
C ARG A 244 97.18 -46.51 38.12
N LEU A 245 96.82 -46.65 36.84
CA LEU A 245 97.74 -47.16 35.82
C LEU A 245 98.89 -46.17 35.58
N ALA A 246 98.63 -44.86 35.62
CA ALA A 246 99.66 -43.83 35.49
C ALA A 246 100.61 -43.84 36.70
N GLU A 247 100.10 -44.01 37.92
CA GLU A 247 100.91 -44.23 39.13
C GLU A 247 101.75 -45.52 39.00
N GLN A 248 101.18 -46.62 38.51
CA GLN A 248 101.92 -47.86 38.26
C GLN A 248 103.00 -47.67 37.20
N ILE A 249 102.73 -46.95 36.11
CA ILE A 249 103.73 -46.61 35.09
C ILE A 249 104.84 -45.76 35.70
N GLN A 250 104.52 -44.78 36.56
CA GLN A 250 105.52 -43.98 37.26
C GLN A 250 106.37 -44.83 38.20
N GLN A 251 105.78 -45.77 38.95
CA GLN A 251 106.50 -46.71 39.80
C GLN A 251 107.44 -47.61 38.98
N VAL A 252 106.95 -48.25 37.91
CA VAL A 252 107.77 -49.08 37.04
C VAL A 252 108.87 -48.26 36.35
N SER A 253 108.60 -47.00 36.00
CA SER A 253 109.61 -46.10 35.43
C SER A 253 110.68 -45.72 36.46
N ALA A 254 110.29 -45.51 37.72
CA ALA A 254 111.22 -45.27 38.82
C ALA A 254 112.07 -46.53 39.09
N ASP A 255 111.46 -47.71 39.15
CA ASP A 255 112.14 -48.99 39.31
C ASP A 255 113.09 -49.28 38.14
N ALA A 256 112.67 -49.01 36.90
CA ALA A 256 113.54 -49.12 35.72
C ALA A 256 114.71 -48.11 35.77
N GLY A 257 114.49 -46.91 36.31
CA GLY A 257 115.53 -45.93 36.58
C GLY A 257 116.54 -46.41 37.62
N GLU A 258 116.07 -47.02 38.71
CA GLU A 258 116.91 -47.63 39.75
C GLU A 258 117.69 -48.84 39.20
N HIS A 259 117.07 -49.72 38.42
CA HIS A 259 117.75 -50.82 37.74
C HIS A 259 118.82 -50.33 36.76
N ARG A 260 118.55 -49.24 36.02
CA ARG A 260 119.54 -48.63 35.11
C ARG A 260 120.73 -48.05 35.89
N ARG A 261 120.50 -47.36 37.01
CA ARG A 261 121.57 -46.88 37.91
C ARG A 261 122.39 -48.01 38.52
N LEU A 262 121.75 -49.11 38.91
CA LEU A 262 122.43 -50.30 39.42
C LEU A 262 123.28 -50.97 38.33
N ALA A 263 122.76 -51.07 37.10
CA ALA A 263 123.51 -51.58 35.95
C ALA A 263 124.74 -50.71 35.64
N GLU A 264 124.59 -49.37 35.61
CA GLU A 264 125.70 -48.43 35.43
C GLU A 264 126.78 -48.58 36.52
N LYS A 265 126.36 -48.80 37.79
CA LYS A 265 127.31 -49.08 38.89
C LYS A 265 128.06 -50.40 38.68
N TYR A 266 127.37 -51.47 38.30
CA TYR A 266 128.01 -52.75 38.02
C TYR A 266 128.94 -52.69 36.80
N GLU A 267 128.58 -51.95 35.75
CA GLU A 267 129.45 -51.69 34.60
C GLU A 267 130.71 -50.91 35.01
N SER A 268 130.58 -49.89 35.86
CA SER A 268 131.71 -49.12 36.38
C SER A 268 132.64 -50.00 37.25
N GLN A 269 132.08 -50.87 38.09
CA GLN A 269 132.84 -51.84 38.88
C GLN A 269 133.56 -52.88 38.01
N LEU A 270 132.91 -53.37 36.94
CA LEU A 270 133.52 -54.24 35.94
C LEU A 270 134.66 -53.54 35.19
N GLY A 271 134.46 -52.28 34.82
CA GLY A 271 135.50 -51.43 34.22
C GLY A 271 136.73 -51.31 35.13
N GLY A 272 136.52 -51.09 36.43
CA GLY A 272 137.57 -51.04 37.45
C GLY A 272 138.33 -52.37 37.61
N ALA A 273 137.60 -53.50 37.70
CA ALA A 273 138.20 -54.82 37.81
C ALA A 273 139.03 -55.21 36.57
N ILE A 274 138.62 -54.77 35.38
CA ILE A 274 139.38 -54.97 34.13
C ILE A 274 140.68 -54.16 34.11
N SER A 275 140.70 -52.93 34.65
CA SER A 275 141.94 -52.16 34.77
C SER A 275 142.92 -52.80 35.75
N GLU A 276 142.46 -53.22 36.93
CA GLU A 276 143.31 -53.91 37.92
C GLU A 276 143.89 -55.21 37.35
N ALA A 277 143.11 -55.98 36.60
CA ALA A 277 143.59 -57.18 35.94
C ALA A 277 144.65 -56.89 34.84
N ARG A 278 144.63 -55.71 34.21
CA ARG A 278 145.66 -55.29 33.24
C ARG A 278 146.94 -54.87 33.94
N ASP A 279 146.84 -54.18 35.07
CA ASP A 279 148.02 -53.72 35.82
C ASP A 279 148.73 -54.90 36.48
N LEU A 280 148.01 -55.87 37.07
CA LEU A 280 148.58 -57.12 37.57
C LEU A 280 149.26 -57.97 36.48
N ARG A 281 148.77 -57.90 35.23
CA ARG A 281 149.44 -58.55 34.08
C ARG A 281 150.75 -57.85 33.69
N ARG A 282 150.79 -56.52 33.75
CA ARG A 282 152.02 -55.75 33.50
C ARG A 282 153.08 -56.05 34.56
N ASP A 283 152.68 -56.09 35.83
CA ASP A 283 153.59 -56.42 36.94
C ASP A 283 154.18 -57.83 36.82
N ARG A 284 153.35 -58.82 36.42
CA ARG A 284 153.81 -60.18 36.11
C ARG A 284 154.84 -60.22 34.96
N ASP A 285 154.61 -59.42 33.93
CA ASP A 285 155.47 -59.39 32.74
C ASP A 285 156.79 -58.65 32.99
N ASP A 286 156.80 -57.65 33.87
CA ASP A 286 158.02 -56.98 34.35
C ASP A 286 158.86 -57.88 35.28
N LEU A 287 158.21 -58.64 36.18
CA LEU A 287 158.88 -59.63 37.04
C LEU A 287 159.49 -60.79 36.23
N SER A 288 158.80 -61.27 35.19
CA SER A 288 159.34 -62.30 34.29
C SER A 288 160.57 -61.83 33.52
N ARG A 289 160.62 -60.54 33.13
CA ARG A 289 161.81 -59.95 32.49
C ARG A 289 163.00 -59.85 33.44
N GLN A 290 162.79 -59.56 34.72
CA GLN A 290 163.87 -59.50 35.72
C GLN A 290 164.48 -60.88 36.02
N VAL A 291 163.69 -61.95 36.02
CA VAL A 291 164.18 -63.33 36.22
C VAL A 291 165.06 -63.80 35.06
N GLY A 292 164.71 -63.45 33.81
CA GLY A 292 165.51 -63.81 32.62
C GLY A 292 166.90 -63.15 32.57
N LEU A 293 167.03 -61.91 33.06
CA LEU A 293 168.30 -61.18 33.10
C LEU A 293 169.28 -61.73 34.15
N LEU A 294 168.79 -62.22 35.29
CA LEU A 294 169.63 -62.75 36.37
C LEU A 294 170.14 -64.17 36.08
N GLN A 295 169.41 -64.97 35.30
CA GLN A 295 169.86 -66.31 34.89
C GLN A 295 170.98 -66.28 33.82
N GLY A 296 171.04 -65.23 32.99
CA GLY A 296 172.13 -65.04 32.01
C GLY A 296 173.48 -64.67 32.64
N GLN A 297 173.49 -63.98 33.79
CA GLN A 297 174.71 -63.53 34.46
C GLN A 297 175.41 -64.64 35.28
N LEU A 298 174.71 -65.75 35.56
CA LEU A 298 175.23 -66.91 36.30
C LEU A 298 175.91 -67.98 35.42
N ALA A 299 175.66 -67.98 34.11
CA ALA A 299 176.23 -68.96 33.17
C ALA A 299 177.63 -68.58 32.64
N ALA A 300 178.04 -67.30 32.70
CA ALA A 300 179.31 -66.83 32.11
C ALA A 300 180.54 -66.88 33.06
N LYS A 301 180.39 -67.36 34.30
CA LYS A 301 181.47 -67.41 35.33
C LYS A 301 182.08 -68.80 35.58
N LYS A 302 181.80 -69.81 34.74
CA LYS A 302 182.40 -71.16 34.83
C LYS A 302 182.85 -71.65 33.45
N GLU A 303 184.15 -71.51 33.14
CA GLU A 303 185.04 -72.55 32.54
C GLU A 303 186.23 -71.96 31.73
N HIS A 304 187.38 -71.81 32.41
CA HIS A 304 188.73 -72.05 31.87
C HIS A 304 189.60 -72.69 32.98
N ALA A 305 190.21 -73.85 32.68
CA ALA A 305 191.35 -74.55 33.35
C ALA A 305 191.15 -75.85 34.21
N SER A 306 191.64 -76.96 33.61
CA SER A 306 192.04 -78.37 33.99
C SER A 306 193.02 -78.54 35.21
N PRO A 307 193.59 -79.71 35.70
CA PRO A 307 193.82 -81.09 35.12
C PRO A 307 193.91 -82.41 36.03
N ARG A 308 193.88 -83.61 35.37
CA ARG A 308 194.58 -84.95 35.47
C ARG A 308 194.68 -85.96 36.69
N ARG A 309 194.13 -87.20 36.46
CA ARG A 309 194.60 -88.65 36.61
C ARG A 309 194.83 -89.34 38.00
N PRO A 310 194.83 -90.71 38.18
CA PRO A 310 194.77 -91.88 37.25
C PRO A 310 193.87 -93.13 37.63
N ARG A 311 193.73 -94.09 36.66
CA ARG A 311 193.69 -95.61 36.72
C ARG A 311 192.89 -96.38 37.82
N ARG A 312 192.26 -97.55 37.62
CA ARG A 312 192.04 -98.54 36.53
C ARG A 312 191.05 -99.61 37.08
N THR A 313 190.07 -100.05 36.27
CA THR A 313 189.53 -101.45 36.06
C THR A 313 189.16 -102.33 37.29
N VAL A 314 188.03 -103.04 37.35
CA VAL A 314 187.63 -104.27 36.60
C VAL A 314 186.22 -104.64 37.13
N GLN A 315 185.15 -104.68 36.32
CA GLN A 315 184.45 -105.88 35.80
C GLN A 315 183.50 -106.61 36.79
N LYS A 316 182.43 -107.17 36.20
CA LYS A 316 181.34 -108.06 36.68
C LYS A 316 179.99 -107.31 36.69
N ILE A 317 178.95 -107.68 35.92
CA ILE A 317 178.61 -108.91 35.17
C ILE A 317 178.05 -108.49 33.81
#